data_AF-A0A6L3YE79-F1
#
_entry.id   AF-A0A6L3YE79-F1
#
_cell.length_a   1.000
_cell.length_b   1.000
_cell.length_c   1.000
_cell.angle_alpha   90.00
_cell.angle_beta   90.00
_cell.angle_gamma   90.00
#
_symmetry.space_group_name_H-M   'P 1'
#
loop_
_entity.id
_entity.type
_entity.pdbx_description
1 polymer ?
#
loop_
_entity_poly.entity_id
_entity_poly.type
_entity_poly.pdbx_seq_one_letter_code
_entity_poly.pdbx_strand_id
1 'polypeptide(L)'
;MPIAHLLPPTHQEATVMASELLPCPFCNSDRITVHNIRDGQQAVCKDCGSHGKPVFHGPKGPEATWGEAVAAWNTRPAPVDANPLASNPVDDKIAPDTDGNAPVAVGDSFAQYLERSCAEAIKSYNETPLSLRGPVVLPFDDERIKPPAPAATDTGLVAVGYAHRGTIGLLLEGAVGKAVIVPKAGGDFRTPVMLVEQADELLAENAELKKDRRFKQHVIDGLVVEKENLKADNAAKDARIKGKDAYIEELANTIIDLEAKLAAAEKALEAIEDHAARCFSLSTHSTIALAYLQDIQDEARAVLGGKPS
;
A
#
# COMPACT_ATOMS: atom_id res chain seq x y z
N MET A 1 7.93 -2.50 57.94
CA MET A 1 8.85 -2.80 56.82
C MET A 1 8.90 -1.57 55.93
N PRO A 2 10.04 -0.91 55.72
CA PRO A 2 10.11 0.30 54.92
C PRO A 2 10.06 -0.05 53.43
N ILE A 3 9.18 0.64 52.69
CA ILE A 3 9.08 0.56 51.23
C ILE A 3 10.26 1.36 50.67
N ALA A 4 11.23 0.68 50.08
CA ALA A 4 12.35 1.32 49.40
C ALA A 4 11.82 2.03 48.14
N HIS A 5 11.77 3.37 48.17
CA HIS A 5 11.56 4.18 46.99
C HIS A 5 12.81 4.09 46.10
N LEU A 6 12.71 3.32 45.01
CA LEU A 6 13.68 3.33 43.92
C LEU A 6 13.64 4.71 43.25
N LEU A 7 14.69 5.49 43.45
CA LEU A 7 14.90 6.76 42.74
C LEU A 7 15.04 6.48 41.23
N PRO A 8 14.46 7.33 40.37
CA PRO A 8 14.59 7.18 38.91
C PRO A 8 16.07 7.35 38.50
N PRO A 9 16.55 6.60 37.50
CA PRO A 9 17.93 6.67 37.04
C PRO A 9 18.27 8.10 36.60
N THR A 10 19.41 8.59 37.07
CA THR A 10 19.92 9.93 36.76
C THR A 10 20.30 10.05 35.28
N HIS A 11 20.03 11.21 34.68
CA HIS A 11 20.24 11.56 33.26
C HIS A 11 21.64 11.21 32.69
N GLN A 12 22.66 10.98 33.53
CA GLN A 12 24.02 10.60 33.12
C GLN A 12 24.12 9.16 32.58
N GLU A 13 23.36 8.20 33.10
CA GLU A 13 23.40 6.80 32.60
C GLU A 13 22.81 6.69 31.19
N ALA A 14 21.77 7.47 30.87
CA ALA A 14 21.21 7.55 29.53
C ALA A 14 22.21 8.10 28.48
N THR A 15 23.25 8.83 28.92
CA THR A 15 24.22 9.45 28.01
C THR A 15 25.35 8.49 27.63
N VAL A 16 25.75 7.58 28.53
CA VAL A 16 26.79 6.57 28.24
C VAL A 16 26.26 5.49 27.29
N MET A 17 24.98 5.15 27.40
CA MET A 17 24.32 4.15 26.55
C MET A 17 24.06 4.64 25.11
N ALA A 18 23.94 5.95 24.87
CA ALA A 18 23.74 6.48 23.51
C ALA A 18 24.92 6.22 22.56
N SER A 19 26.10 5.88 23.09
CA SER A 19 27.35 5.66 22.35
C SER A 19 27.35 4.40 21.48
N GLU A 20 26.41 3.47 21.67
CA GLU A 20 26.42 2.15 21.02
C GLU A 20 25.55 2.05 19.76
N LEU A 21 24.74 3.07 19.45
CA LEU A 21 23.84 3.04 18.29
C LEU A 21 24.57 3.44 17.02
N LEU A 22 24.63 2.55 16.04
CA LEU A 22 25.16 2.88 14.70
C LEU A 22 24.25 3.90 13.98
N PRO A 23 24.82 4.80 13.15
CA PRO A 23 24.06 5.78 12.36
C PRO A 23 22.98 5.10 11.51
N CYS A 24 21.87 5.79 11.25
CA CYS A 24 20.80 5.32 10.37
C CYS A 24 21.35 4.96 8.99
N PRO A 25 21.06 3.78 8.40
CA PRO A 25 21.70 3.39 7.15
C PRO A 25 21.02 4.04 5.93
N PHE A 26 19.86 4.68 6.13
CA PHE A 26 19.05 5.29 5.07
C PHE A 26 19.35 6.78 4.91
N CYS A 27 19.67 7.47 6.01
CA CYS A 27 19.92 8.92 6.00
C CYS A 27 21.21 9.34 6.71
N ASN A 28 21.99 8.38 7.21
CA ASN A 28 23.24 8.58 7.94
C ASN A 28 23.12 9.49 9.19
N SER A 29 21.93 9.56 9.78
CA SER A 29 21.67 10.32 11.00
C SER A 29 22.05 9.54 12.27
N ASP A 30 22.68 10.24 13.21
CA ASP A 30 23.00 9.74 14.56
C ASP A 30 21.84 9.95 15.55
N ARG A 31 20.73 10.55 15.12
CA ARG A 31 19.58 10.88 15.99
C ARG A 31 18.66 9.68 16.18
N ILE A 32 19.18 8.61 16.76
CA ILE A 32 18.44 7.38 17.03
C ILE A 32 17.90 7.40 18.46
N THR A 33 16.63 7.02 18.63
CA THR A 33 16.02 6.87 19.95
C THR A 33 15.30 5.56 20.08
N VAL A 34 15.44 4.91 21.24
CA VAL A 34 14.64 3.75 21.62
C VAL A 34 13.35 4.24 22.28
N HIS A 35 12.20 3.90 21.73
CA HIS A 35 10.90 4.22 22.33
C HIS A 35 10.18 2.95 22.77
N ASN A 36 9.30 3.11 23.75
CA ASN A 36 8.47 2.02 24.25
C ASN A 36 7.31 1.77 23.28
N ILE A 37 7.18 0.54 22.81
CA ILE A 37 5.98 0.05 22.12
C ILE A 37 5.10 -0.69 23.14
N ARG A 38 3.88 -1.09 22.76
CA ARG A 38 2.88 -1.70 23.68
C ARG A 38 3.46 -2.82 24.56
N ASP A 39 4.47 -3.50 24.01
CA ASP A 39 4.81 -4.88 24.28
C ASP A 39 6.36 -5.06 24.35
N GLY A 40 7.13 -3.97 24.24
CA GLY A 40 8.59 -4.02 24.22
C GLY A 40 9.23 -2.68 23.89
N GLN A 41 10.38 -2.72 23.23
CA GLN A 41 11.13 -1.53 22.82
C GLN A 41 11.54 -1.61 21.35
N GLN A 42 11.68 -0.44 20.73
CA GLN A 42 12.08 -0.32 19.33
C GLN A 42 12.97 0.91 19.12
N ALA A 43 14.11 0.73 18.47
CA ALA A 43 14.97 1.81 18.02
C ALA A 43 14.44 2.45 16.73
N VAL A 44 14.34 3.78 16.71
CA VAL A 44 13.82 4.57 15.58
C VAL A 44 14.69 5.79 15.31
N CYS A 45 14.98 6.03 14.02
CA CYS A 45 15.64 7.24 13.54
C CYS A 45 14.67 8.42 13.57
N LYS A 46 15.06 9.52 14.24
CA LYS A 46 14.22 10.73 14.33
C LYS A 46 14.11 11.52 13.04
N ASP A 47 15.05 11.36 12.11
CA ASP A 47 15.08 12.19 10.90
C ASP A 47 14.30 11.55 9.74
N CYS A 48 14.47 10.25 9.47
CA CYS A 48 13.77 9.57 8.38
C CYS A 48 12.65 8.62 8.84
N GLY A 49 12.46 8.41 10.14
CA GLY A 49 11.42 7.53 10.67
C GLY A 49 11.69 6.03 10.49
N SER A 50 12.85 5.64 9.95
CA SER A 50 13.22 4.22 9.83
C SER A 50 13.28 3.56 11.21
N HIS A 51 12.73 2.36 11.34
CA HIS A 51 12.62 1.64 12.60
C HIS A 51 13.28 0.27 12.52
N GLY A 52 13.93 -0.14 13.62
CA GLY A 52 14.49 -1.48 13.77
C GLY A 52 13.39 -2.53 13.97
N LYS A 53 13.76 -3.81 13.94
CA LYS A 53 12.83 -4.89 14.27
C LYS A 53 12.31 -4.68 15.70
N PRO A 54 10.99 -4.76 15.96
CA PRO A 54 10.47 -4.67 17.32
C PRO A 54 10.97 -5.86 18.14
N VAL A 55 11.42 -5.58 19.34
CA VAL A 55 11.94 -6.58 20.27
C VAL A 55 10.92 -6.77 21.38
N PHE A 56 10.37 -7.98 21.48
CA PHE A 56 9.27 -8.33 22.39
C PHE A 56 9.79 -9.18 23.56
N HIS A 57 10.14 -8.54 24.68
CA HIS A 57 10.58 -9.25 25.87
C HIS A 57 10.06 -8.60 27.15
N GLY A 58 8.96 -9.14 27.68
CA GLY A 58 8.62 -9.06 29.10
C GLY A 58 8.22 -7.68 29.66
N PRO A 59 7.90 -7.64 30.97
CA PRO A 59 7.43 -6.43 31.64
C PRO A 59 8.47 -5.31 31.60
N LYS A 60 7.98 -4.07 31.42
CA LYS A 60 8.77 -2.83 31.33
C LYS A 60 9.89 -2.79 32.38
N GLY A 61 11.16 -2.83 31.93
CA GLY A 61 12.33 -2.74 32.80
C GLY A 61 13.63 -2.46 32.03
N PRO A 62 14.60 -1.72 32.61
CA PRO A 62 15.36 -0.73 31.86
C PRO A 62 16.71 -1.16 31.26
N GLU A 63 17.11 -2.43 31.29
CA GLU A 63 18.43 -2.82 30.75
C GLU A 63 18.35 -3.92 29.68
N ALA A 64 17.61 -5.01 29.94
CA ALA A 64 17.55 -6.14 29.00
C ALA A 64 16.86 -5.77 27.66
N THR A 65 15.72 -5.08 27.73
CA THR A 65 14.93 -4.74 26.53
C THR A 65 15.59 -3.67 25.66
N TRP A 66 16.38 -2.80 26.27
CA TRP A 66 17.07 -1.73 25.57
C TRP A 66 18.27 -2.26 24.79
N GLY A 67 19.12 -3.08 25.42
CA GLY A 67 20.29 -3.68 24.77
C GLY A 67 19.91 -4.54 23.57
N GLU A 68 18.81 -5.28 23.65
CA GLU A 68 18.30 -6.07 22.52
C GLU A 68 17.73 -5.19 21.40
N ALA A 69 17.05 -4.07 21.72
CA ALA A 69 16.59 -3.10 20.72
C ALA A 69 17.77 -2.44 19.99
N VAL A 70 18.87 -2.14 20.70
CA VAL A 70 20.13 -1.65 20.12
C VAL A 70 20.81 -2.72 19.27
N ALA A 71 20.89 -3.96 19.75
CA ALA A 71 21.46 -5.07 18.99
C ALA A 71 20.65 -5.32 17.70
N ALA A 72 19.32 -5.31 17.78
CA ALA A 72 18.43 -5.45 16.63
C ALA A 72 18.57 -4.27 15.65
N TRP A 73 18.82 -3.06 16.15
CA TRP A 73 19.16 -1.91 15.32
C TRP A 73 20.48 -2.18 14.58
N ASN A 74 21.55 -2.47 15.31
CA ASN A 74 22.90 -2.59 14.75
C ASN A 74 23.10 -3.81 13.85
N THR A 75 22.29 -4.86 13.98
CA THR A 75 22.34 -6.08 13.15
C THR A 75 21.40 -6.04 11.94
N ARG A 76 20.69 -4.94 11.72
CA ARG A 76 19.83 -4.79 10.55
C ARG A 76 20.66 -4.94 9.26
N PRO A 77 20.15 -5.62 8.23
CA PRO A 77 20.81 -5.64 6.94
C PRO A 77 20.95 -4.19 6.46
N ALA A 78 22.14 -3.83 5.99
CA ALA A 78 22.29 -2.60 5.22
C ALA A 78 21.24 -2.64 4.10
N PRO A 79 20.58 -1.50 3.78
CA PRO A 79 19.71 -1.46 2.64
C PRO A 79 20.49 -2.05 1.46
N VAL A 80 20.00 -3.18 0.96
CA VAL A 80 20.48 -3.73 -0.30
C VAL A 80 20.35 -2.56 -1.25
N ASP A 81 21.47 -2.07 -1.78
CA ASP A 81 21.47 -0.95 -2.72
C ASP A 81 20.39 -1.26 -3.76
N ALA A 82 19.23 -0.63 -3.61
CA ALA A 82 18.08 -0.87 -4.47
C ALA A 82 18.30 -0.24 -5.86
N ASN A 83 19.55 0.09 -6.15
CA ASN A 83 20.04 0.64 -7.37
C ASN A 83 21.36 -0.03 -7.79
N PRO A 84 21.35 -1.31 -8.17
CA PRO A 84 22.49 -1.91 -8.87
C PRO A 84 22.74 -1.28 -10.26
N LEU A 85 21.95 -0.27 -10.67
CA LEU A 85 22.05 0.39 -11.98
C LEU A 85 22.76 1.76 -11.96
N ALA A 86 23.12 2.32 -10.80
CA ALA A 86 23.74 3.67 -10.76
C ALA A 86 25.26 3.72 -10.61
N SER A 87 25.96 2.58 -10.55
CA SER A 87 27.39 2.56 -10.23
C SER A 87 28.22 1.61 -11.08
N ASN A 88 27.95 1.51 -12.38
CA ASN A 88 28.95 0.98 -13.30
C ASN A 88 29.58 2.14 -14.08
N PRO A 89 30.90 2.41 -13.94
CA PRO A 89 31.61 3.18 -14.95
C PRO A 89 31.54 2.41 -16.26
N VAL A 90 31.18 3.11 -17.33
CA VAL A 90 31.07 2.59 -18.69
C VAL A 90 32.48 2.18 -19.15
N ASP A 91 32.81 0.89 -19.04
CA ASP A 91 33.96 0.31 -19.74
C ASP A 91 33.48 -0.21 -21.11
N ASP A 92 33.91 0.49 -22.17
CA ASP A 92 33.59 0.31 -23.59
C ASP A 92 34.14 -1.00 -24.21
N LYS A 93 33.85 -2.16 -23.63
CA LYS A 93 34.18 -3.46 -24.26
C LYS A 93 33.04 -4.46 -24.13
N ILE A 94 31.99 -4.24 -24.93
CA ILE A 94 31.03 -5.27 -25.26
C ILE A 94 31.64 -6.12 -26.38
N ALA A 95 32.11 -7.32 -26.03
CA ALA A 95 32.27 -8.39 -26.99
C ALA A 95 30.87 -8.87 -27.43
N PRO A 96 30.67 -9.26 -28.70
CA PRO A 96 29.39 -9.80 -29.14
C PRO A 96 29.22 -11.21 -28.56
N ASP A 97 28.38 -11.33 -27.53
CA ASP A 97 27.91 -12.64 -27.07
C ASP A 97 26.88 -13.15 -28.07
N THR A 98 27.25 -14.26 -28.72
CA THR A 98 26.42 -15.06 -29.62
C THR A 98 25.81 -16.20 -28.82
N ASP A 99 24.84 -15.91 -27.97
CA ASP A 99 23.94 -16.92 -27.40
C ASP A 99 22.53 -16.68 -27.93
N GLY A 100 22.14 -17.54 -28.86
CA GLY A 100 20.87 -17.53 -29.57
C GLY A 100 19.69 -17.89 -28.69
N ASN A 101 19.33 -17.01 -27.74
CA ASN A 101 18.00 -16.97 -27.17
C ASN A 101 17.16 -15.97 -27.97
N ALA A 102 16.49 -16.49 -28.99
CA ALA A 102 15.41 -15.78 -29.65
C ALA A 102 14.40 -15.31 -28.59
N PRO A 103 14.03 -14.03 -28.56
CA PRO A 103 12.95 -13.58 -27.70
C PRO A 103 11.69 -14.29 -28.15
N VAL A 104 11.11 -15.12 -27.27
CA VAL A 104 9.71 -15.50 -27.41
C VAL A 104 8.94 -14.19 -27.41
N ALA A 105 8.40 -13.83 -28.55
CA ALA A 105 7.50 -12.71 -28.72
C ALA A 105 6.30 -12.92 -27.79
N VAL A 106 6.37 -12.37 -26.57
CA VAL A 106 5.20 -12.11 -25.74
C VAL A 106 4.56 -10.82 -26.28
N GLY A 107 4.23 -10.84 -27.57
CA GLY A 107 3.44 -9.82 -28.23
C GLY A 107 1.96 -10.11 -27.99
N ASP A 108 1.25 -9.11 -27.50
CA ASP A 108 -0.21 -8.96 -27.55
C ASP A 108 -1.11 -10.01 -26.86
N SER A 109 -0.61 -11.17 -26.42
CA SER A 109 -1.49 -12.27 -26.00
C SER A 109 -2.14 -12.07 -24.64
N PHE A 110 -1.47 -11.42 -23.67
CA PHE A 110 -2.01 -11.27 -22.32
C PHE A 110 -3.06 -10.16 -22.23
N ALA A 111 -2.84 -9.04 -22.93
CA ALA A 111 -3.83 -7.97 -23.03
C ALA A 111 -5.08 -8.43 -23.79
N GLN A 112 -4.92 -9.12 -24.93
CA GLN A 112 -6.04 -9.70 -25.67
C GLN A 112 -6.76 -10.81 -24.88
N TYR A 113 -6.04 -11.58 -24.05
CA TYR A 113 -6.64 -12.58 -23.17
C TYR A 113 -7.51 -11.92 -22.08
N LEU A 114 -7.02 -10.84 -21.45
CA LEU A 114 -7.79 -10.09 -20.46
C LEU A 114 -9.03 -9.43 -21.08
N GLU A 115 -8.90 -8.80 -22.25
CA GLU A 115 -10.04 -8.21 -22.95
C GLU A 115 -11.08 -9.26 -23.35
N ARG A 116 -10.64 -10.41 -23.88
CA ARG A 116 -11.55 -11.52 -24.23
C ARG A 116 -12.25 -12.10 -22.98
N SER A 117 -11.51 -12.27 -21.88
CA SER A 117 -12.07 -12.78 -20.62
C SER A 117 -13.10 -11.82 -20.02
N CYS A 118 -12.83 -10.51 -20.03
CA CYS A 118 -13.79 -9.50 -19.57
C CYS A 118 -15.03 -9.43 -20.47
N ALA A 119 -14.86 -9.49 -21.79
CA ALA A 119 -15.98 -9.47 -22.73
C ALA A 119 -16.90 -10.71 -22.56
N GLU A 120 -16.32 -11.90 -22.34
CA GLU A 120 -17.08 -13.13 -22.07
C GLU A 120 -17.83 -13.06 -20.73
N ALA A 121 -17.23 -12.51 -19.68
CA ALA A 121 -17.90 -12.32 -18.39
C ALA A 121 -19.08 -11.34 -18.48
N ILE A 122 -18.94 -10.24 -19.23
CA ILE A 122 -20.02 -9.27 -19.46
C ILE A 122 -21.15 -9.89 -20.28
N LYS A 123 -20.81 -10.69 -21.30
CA LYS A 123 -21.80 -11.38 -22.13
C LYS A 123 -22.58 -12.41 -21.32
N SER A 124 -21.90 -13.21 -20.50
CA SER A 124 -22.53 -14.15 -19.57
C SER A 124 -23.49 -13.44 -18.59
N TYR A 125 -23.08 -12.30 -18.04
CA TYR A 125 -23.93 -11.51 -17.14
C TYR A 125 -25.18 -10.96 -17.87
N ASN A 126 -25.03 -10.51 -19.11
CA ASN A 126 -26.11 -9.94 -19.93
C ASN A 126 -27.09 -10.96 -20.50
N GLU A 127 -26.66 -12.19 -20.73
CA GLU A 127 -27.53 -13.28 -21.20
C GLU A 127 -28.27 -13.98 -20.06
N THR A 128 -27.90 -13.71 -18.80
CA THR A 128 -28.62 -14.24 -17.62
C THR A 128 -29.96 -13.50 -17.46
N PRO A 129 -31.11 -14.21 -17.49
CA PRO A 129 -32.43 -13.60 -17.32
C PRO A 129 -32.50 -12.77 -16.03
N LEU A 130 -33.13 -11.59 -16.08
CA LEU A 130 -33.26 -10.69 -14.92
C LEU A 130 -33.88 -11.37 -13.68
N SER A 131 -34.68 -12.42 -13.86
CA SER A 131 -35.25 -13.23 -12.77
C SER A 131 -34.23 -14.12 -12.04
N LEU A 132 -33.04 -14.32 -12.61
CA LEU A 132 -31.93 -15.12 -12.07
C LEU A 132 -30.73 -14.27 -11.65
N ARG A 133 -30.76 -12.94 -11.88
CA ARG A 133 -29.76 -12.00 -11.35
C ARG A 133 -30.02 -11.77 -9.86
N GLY A 134 -29.60 -12.72 -9.03
CA GLY A 134 -29.48 -12.50 -7.60
C GLY A 134 -28.49 -11.37 -7.28
N PRO A 135 -28.54 -10.77 -6.09
CA PRO A 135 -27.50 -9.86 -5.63
C PRO A 135 -26.13 -10.54 -5.76
N VAL A 136 -25.12 -9.81 -6.21
CA VAL A 136 -23.73 -10.29 -6.23
C VAL A 136 -23.31 -10.51 -4.77
N VAL A 137 -23.49 -11.73 -4.29
CA VAL A 137 -22.98 -12.18 -3.00
C VAL A 137 -21.47 -12.32 -3.18
N LEU A 138 -20.72 -11.32 -2.70
CA LEU A 138 -19.28 -11.46 -2.55
C LEU A 138 -19.00 -12.68 -1.63
N PRO A 139 -17.98 -13.50 -1.90
CA PRO A 139 -17.70 -14.73 -1.16
C PRO A 139 -17.08 -14.45 0.23
N PHE A 140 -17.77 -13.66 1.03
CA PHE A 140 -17.49 -13.40 2.45
C PHE A 140 -18.68 -13.80 3.35
N ASP A 141 -19.59 -14.63 2.84
CA ASP A 141 -20.52 -15.35 3.70
C ASP A 141 -19.75 -16.49 4.37
N ASP A 142 -19.14 -16.17 5.51
CA ASP A 142 -18.67 -17.14 6.48
C ASP A 142 -19.89 -17.99 6.93
N GLU A 143 -20.09 -19.15 6.30
CA GLU A 143 -21.12 -20.14 6.63
C GLU A 143 -21.09 -20.61 8.10
N ARG A 144 -20.19 -20.07 8.94
CA ARG A 144 -20.05 -20.40 10.37
C ARG A 144 -20.89 -19.55 11.30
N ILE A 145 -21.70 -18.62 10.82
CA ILE A 145 -22.71 -17.95 11.65
C ILE A 145 -24.10 -18.12 11.06
N LYS A 146 -24.56 -19.37 10.93
CA LYS A 146 -25.99 -19.61 11.17
C LYS A 146 -26.21 -19.30 12.64
N PRO A 147 -26.96 -18.23 13.00
CA PRO A 147 -27.35 -18.08 14.39
C PRO A 147 -28.01 -19.39 14.80
N PRO A 148 -27.62 -19.99 15.96
CA PRO A 148 -28.28 -21.19 16.44
C PRO A 148 -29.78 -20.91 16.41
N ALA A 149 -30.54 -21.85 15.82
CA ALA A 149 -31.99 -21.79 15.84
C ALA A 149 -32.39 -21.43 17.28
N PRO A 150 -33.17 -20.36 17.49
CA PRO A 150 -33.47 -19.87 18.83
C PRO A 150 -33.97 -21.06 19.61
N ALA A 151 -33.18 -21.49 20.60
CA ALA A 151 -33.61 -22.52 21.50
C ALA A 151 -34.94 -22.02 22.05
N ALA A 152 -35.96 -22.87 22.05
CA ALA A 152 -37.21 -22.64 22.76
C ALA A 152 -36.97 -22.68 24.29
N THR A 153 -35.87 -22.06 24.76
CA THR A 153 -35.73 -21.56 26.10
C THR A 153 -36.72 -20.43 26.21
N ASP A 154 -37.91 -20.79 26.70
CA ASP A 154 -38.65 -19.97 27.63
C ASP A 154 -38.54 -18.48 27.27
N THR A 155 -39.22 -18.10 26.18
CA THR A 155 -39.79 -16.74 26.13
C THR A 155 -40.88 -16.72 27.20
N GLY A 156 -40.48 -16.91 28.46
CA GLY A 156 -41.29 -16.83 29.64
C GLY A 156 -41.99 -15.51 29.47
N LEU A 157 -43.30 -15.63 29.25
CA LEU A 157 -44.16 -14.51 28.97
C LEU A 157 -43.71 -13.36 29.87
N VAL A 158 -43.28 -12.26 29.26
CA VAL A 158 -43.30 -10.98 29.95
C VAL A 158 -44.76 -10.82 30.33
N ALA A 159 -45.11 -11.21 31.55
CA ALA A 159 -46.39 -10.94 32.15
C ALA A 159 -46.40 -9.43 32.39
N VAL A 160 -46.60 -8.69 31.31
CA VAL A 160 -47.02 -7.31 31.34
C VAL A 160 -48.44 -7.36 31.90
N GLY A 161 -48.54 -7.52 33.21
CA GLY A 161 -49.79 -7.35 33.91
C GLY A 161 -50.18 -5.89 33.75
N TYR A 162 -51.19 -5.63 32.93
CA TYR A 162 -51.78 -4.31 32.84
C TYR A 162 -52.55 -4.04 34.14
N ALA A 163 -51.95 -3.28 35.05
CA ALA A 163 -52.63 -2.86 36.27
C ALA A 163 -53.60 -1.71 35.94
N HIS A 164 -54.90 -1.94 36.14
CA HIS A 164 -55.90 -0.89 36.01
C HIS A 164 -55.73 0.13 37.17
N ARG A 165 -55.87 1.43 36.90
CA ARG A 165 -55.68 2.50 37.91
C ARG A 165 -56.45 2.30 39.24
N GLY A 166 -57.56 1.58 39.22
CA GLY A 166 -58.33 1.23 40.42
C GLY A 166 -57.62 0.26 41.37
N THR A 167 -56.72 -0.59 40.87
CA THR A 167 -55.94 -1.56 41.67
C THR A 167 -54.61 -0.99 42.17
N ILE A 168 -54.12 0.10 41.58
CA ILE A 168 -52.85 0.75 41.98
C ILE A 168 -52.97 1.39 43.38
N GLY A 169 -54.14 1.93 43.72
CA GLY A 169 -54.41 2.45 45.07
C GLY A 169 -54.29 1.37 46.16
N LEU A 170 -54.69 0.13 45.86
CA LEU A 170 -54.59 -1.02 46.78
C LEU A 170 -53.16 -1.59 46.89
N LEU A 171 -52.35 -1.49 45.84
CA LEU A 171 -50.96 -1.97 45.83
C LEU A 171 -50.02 -1.08 46.66
N LEU A 172 -50.33 0.21 46.77
CA LEU A 172 -49.56 1.18 47.56
C LEU A 172 -49.79 1.06 49.07
N GLU A 173 -50.84 0.38 49.52
CA GLU A 173 -51.24 0.35 50.94
C GLU A 173 -50.70 -0.82 51.77
N GLY A 174 -49.92 -1.78 51.22
CA GLY A 174 -49.22 -2.68 52.15
C GLY A 174 -48.53 -3.96 51.68
N ALA A 175 -48.55 -4.36 50.39
CA ALA A 175 -48.13 -5.74 50.05
C ALA A 175 -47.07 -5.90 48.95
N VAL A 176 -46.71 -4.87 48.17
CA VAL A 176 -45.80 -5.07 47.02
C VAL A 176 -44.68 -4.02 47.00
N GLY A 177 -43.75 -4.13 47.94
CA GLY A 177 -42.61 -3.21 48.11
C GLY A 177 -41.53 -3.26 47.02
N LYS A 178 -41.78 -3.85 45.84
CA LYS A 178 -40.75 -4.05 44.79
C LYS A 178 -41.20 -3.80 43.35
N ALA A 179 -42.38 -3.25 43.09
CA ALA A 179 -42.82 -2.93 41.72
C ALA A 179 -42.59 -1.44 41.40
N VAL A 180 -41.85 -1.14 40.34
CA VAL A 180 -41.62 0.23 39.85
C VAL A 180 -42.61 0.51 38.71
N ILE A 181 -43.51 1.47 38.90
CA ILE A 181 -44.45 1.92 37.86
C ILE A 181 -43.80 3.10 37.15
N VAL A 182 -43.56 2.97 35.83
CA VAL A 182 -43.02 4.06 34.99
C VAL A 182 -44.17 4.72 34.24
N PRO A 183 -44.71 5.87 34.69
CA PRO A 183 -45.82 6.52 34.00
C PRO A 183 -45.35 7.10 32.65
N LYS A 184 -45.94 6.64 31.55
CA LYS A 184 -45.82 7.34 30.26
C LYS A 184 -46.74 8.56 30.29
N ALA A 185 -46.17 9.75 30.09
CA ALA A 185 -46.91 11.01 30.01
C ALA A 185 -47.78 11.04 28.73
N GLY A 186 -48.98 10.47 28.82
CA GLY A 186 -49.91 10.45 27.68
C GLY A 186 -50.92 9.33 27.80
N GLY A 187 -51.87 9.45 28.74
CA GLY A 187 -53.26 8.97 28.68
C GLY A 187 -53.59 7.49 28.49
N ASP A 188 -52.75 6.68 27.85
CA ASP A 188 -53.09 5.30 27.51
C ASP A 188 -52.76 4.33 28.64
N PHE A 189 -53.82 3.67 29.12
CA PHE A 189 -53.94 2.87 30.34
C PHE A 189 -53.21 1.51 30.30
N ARG A 190 -52.24 1.38 29.42
CA ARG A 190 -51.44 0.18 29.21
C ARG A 190 -50.01 0.43 29.65
N THR A 191 -49.82 0.76 30.92
CA THR A 191 -48.48 0.91 31.47
C THR A 191 -47.94 -0.47 31.81
N PRO A 192 -46.88 -0.94 31.14
CA PRO A 192 -46.29 -2.22 31.46
C PRO A 192 -45.66 -2.17 32.84
N VAL A 193 -46.08 -3.05 33.74
CA VAL A 193 -45.42 -3.27 35.03
C VAL A 193 -44.32 -4.30 34.80
N MET A 194 -43.07 -3.92 35.01
CA MET A 194 -41.91 -4.80 34.91
C MET A 194 -41.36 -5.06 36.31
N LEU A 195 -40.87 -6.27 36.56
CA LEU A 195 -40.13 -6.54 37.80
C LEU A 195 -38.81 -5.76 37.79
N VAL A 196 -38.35 -5.29 38.95
CA VAL A 196 -37.09 -4.53 39.07
C VAL A 196 -35.90 -5.31 38.50
N GLU A 197 -35.85 -6.62 38.73
CA GLU A 197 -34.80 -7.51 38.23
C GLU A 197 -34.73 -7.50 36.68
N GLN A 198 -35.87 -7.48 36.00
CA GLN A 198 -35.93 -7.40 34.54
C GLN A 198 -35.51 -6.01 34.02
N ALA A 199 -35.82 -4.95 34.77
CA ALA A 199 -35.38 -3.61 34.42
C ALA A 199 -33.85 -3.47 34.50
N ASP A 200 -33.23 -4.09 35.50
CA ASP A 200 -31.78 -4.12 35.66
C ASP A 200 -31.09 -4.93 34.56
N GLU A 201 -31.65 -6.10 34.18
CA GLU A 201 -31.16 -6.89 33.05
C GLU A 201 -31.23 -6.12 31.72
N LEU A 202 -32.35 -5.47 31.42
CA LEU A 202 -32.51 -4.64 30.22
C LEU A 202 -31.58 -3.42 30.23
N LEU A 203 -31.30 -2.84 31.40
CA LEU A 203 -30.32 -1.75 31.53
C LEU A 203 -28.90 -2.24 31.24
N ALA A 204 -28.54 -3.43 31.74
CA ALA A 204 -27.24 -4.05 31.48
C ALA A 204 -27.07 -4.40 29.98
N GLU A 205 -28.08 -5.02 29.35
CA GLU A 205 -28.06 -5.35 27.92
C GLU A 205 -27.94 -4.09 27.05
N ASN A 206 -28.71 -3.04 27.34
CA ASN A 206 -28.60 -1.77 26.63
C ASN A 206 -27.22 -1.11 26.80
N ALA A 207 -26.59 -1.25 27.97
CA ALA A 207 -25.24 -0.75 28.20
C ALA A 207 -24.21 -1.47 27.33
N GLU A 208 -24.32 -2.79 27.17
CA GLU A 208 -23.46 -3.58 26.29
C GLU A 208 -23.71 -3.26 24.81
N LEU A 209 -24.97 -3.17 24.36
CA LEU A 209 -25.30 -2.75 22.99
C LEU A 209 -24.75 -1.35 22.65
N LYS A 210 -24.74 -0.43 23.62
CA LYS A 210 -24.16 0.90 23.44
C LYS A 210 -22.63 0.86 23.37
N LYS A 211 -21.96 -0.08 24.04
CA LYS A 211 -20.52 -0.30 23.88
C LYS A 211 -20.21 -0.88 22.51
N ASP A 212 -20.93 -1.92 22.09
CA ASP A 212 -20.79 -2.55 20.76
C ASP A 212 -21.00 -1.54 19.62
N ARG A 213 -22.06 -0.72 19.70
CA ARG A 213 -22.31 0.33 18.69
C ARG A 213 -21.16 1.34 18.60
N ARG A 214 -20.58 1.74 19.74
CA ARG A 214 -19.42 2.67 19.75
C ARG A 214 -18.18 2.02 19.16
N PHE A 215 -17.93 0.75 19.47
CA PHE A 215 -16.82 0.00 18.89
C PHE A 215 -16.98 -0.11 17.37
N LYS A 216 -18.16 -0.53 16.89
CA LYS A 216 -18.45 -0.61 15.45
C LYS A 216 -18.30 0.74 14.76
N GLN A 217 -18.78 1.83 15.36
CA GLN A 217 -18.61 3.17 14.81
C GLN A 217 -17.13 3.54 14.70
N HIS A 218 -16.33 3.26 15.72
CA HIS A 218 -14.89 3.53 15.70
C HIS A 218 -14.16 2.76 14.59
N VAL A 219 -14.53 1.50 14.37
CA VAL A 219 -13.99 0.69 13.25
C VAL A 219 -14.38 1.29 11.91
N ILE A 220 -15.64 1.69 11.73
CA ILE A 220 -16.11 2.35 10.50
C ILE A 220 -15.34 3.65 10.25
N ASP A 221 -15.19 4.49 11.26
CA ASP A 221 -14.46 5.75 11.14
C ASP A 221 -12.99 5.51 10.76
N GLY A 222 -12.36 4.48 11.33
CA GLY A 222 -11.00 4.06 10.95
C GLY A 222 -10.90 3.63 9.48
N LEU A 223 -11.83 2.81 9.01
CA LEU A 223 -11.88 2.36 7.61
C LEU A 223 -12.13 3.51 6.63
N VAL A 224 -12.91 4.52 7.03
CA VAL A 224 -13.13 5.73 6.20
C VAL A 224 -11.84 6.52 6.02
N VAL A 225 -11.07 6.72 7.10
CA VAL A 225 -9.76 7.40 7.02
C VAL A 225 -8.79 6.62 6.14
N GLU A 226 -8.70 5.30 6.32
CA GLU A 226 -7.83 4.44 5.50
C GLU A 226 -8.21 4.51 4.01
N LYS A 227 -9.51 4.48 3.69
CA LYS A 227 -10.01 4.64 2.32
C LYS A 227 -9.58 5.96 1.68
N GLU A 228 -9.67 7.07 2.41
CA GLU A 228 -9.24 8.38 1.89
C GLU A 228 -7.72 8.46 1.70
N ASN A 229 -6.93 7.86 2.60
CA ASN A 229 -5.48 7.74 2.43
C ASN A 229 -5.11 6.92 1.18
N LEU A 230 -5.76 5.78 0.97
CA LEU A 230 -5.54 4.94 -0.21
C LEU A 230 -5.92 5.65 -1.52
N LYS A 231 -6.96 6.48 -1.51
CA LYS A 231 -7.30 7.32 -2.67
C LYS A 231 -6.20 8.32 -2.99
N ALA A 232 -5.64 8.98 -1.98
CA ALA A 232 -4.56 9.94 -2.16
C ALA A 232 -3.30 9.26 -2.72
N ASP A 233 -2.94 8.08 -2.19
CA ASP A 233 -1.81 7.29 -2.68
C ASP A 233 -2.01 6.83 -4.12
N ASN A 234 -3.21 6.38 -4.47
CA ASN A 234 -3.52 5.99 -5.84
C ASN A 234 -3.43 7.19 -6.80
N ALA A 235 -3.95 8.36 -6.42
CA ALA A 235 -3.80 9.58 -7.22
C ALA A 235 -2.33 9.98 -7.42
N ALA A 236 -1.48 9.82 -6.40
CA ALA A 236 -0.05 10.08 -6.51
C ALA A 236 0.66 9.06 -7.43
N LYS A 237 0.27 7.77 -7.37
CA LYS A 237 0.77 6.75 -8.28
C LYS A 237 0.35 7.02 -9.72
N ASP A 238 -0.89 7.40 -9.96
CA ASP A 238 -1.41 7.74 -11.29
C ASP A 238 -0.65 8.93 -11.89
N ALA A 239 -0.37 9.97 -11.09
CA ALA A 239 0.45 11.10 -11.53
C ALA A 239 1.87 10.67 -11.91
N ARG A 240 2.49 9.75 -11.16
CA ARG A 240 3.81 9.20 -11.47
C ARG A 240 3.82 8.34 -12.73
N ILE A 241 2.77 7.53 -12.95
CA ILE A 241 2.60 6.71 -14.15
C ILE A 241 2.50 7.63 -15.37
N LYS A 242 1.64 8.65 -15.31
CA LYS A 242 1.50 9.64 -16.38
C LYS A 242 2.81 10.35 -16.73
N GLY A 243 3.64 10.64 -15.73
CA GLY A 243 4.98 11.20 -15.96
C GLY A 243 5.94 10.24 -16.69
N LYS A 244 5.85 8.94 -16.41
CA LYS A 244 6.64 7.92 -17.12
C LYS A 244 6.15 7.72 -18.55
N ASP A 245 4.84 7.76 -18.79
CA ASP A 245 4.28 7.60 -20.13
C ASP A 245 4.75 8.73 -21.05
N ALA A 246 4.77 9.97 -20.57
CA ALA A 246 5.31 11.10 -21.32
C ALA A 246 6.81 10.93 -21.66
N TYR A 247 7.60 10.40 -20.73
CA TYR A 247 9.02 10.10 -20.97
C TYR A 247 9.22 8.98 -22.00
N ILE A 248 8.38 7.95 -21.96
CA ILE A 248 8.40 6.86 -22.97
C ILE A 248 8.06 7.40 -24.35
N GLU A 249 7.10 8.31 -24.46
CA GLU A 249 6.74 8.97 -25.71
C GLU A 249 7.90 9.82 -26.27
N GLU A 250 8.58 10.59 -25.41
CA GLU A 250 9.78 11.35 -25.79
C GLU A 250 10.92 10.44 -26.29
N LEU A 251 11.17 9.33 -25.60
CA LEU A 251 12.16 8.33 -26.03
C LEU A 251 11.78 7.69 -27.36
N ALA A 252 10.51 7.36 -27.57
CA ALA A 252 10.03 6.78 -28.82
C ALA A 252 10.26 7.74 -30.01
N ASN A 253 9.96 9.03 -29.83
CA ASN A 253 10.24 10.04 -30.85
C ASN A 253 11.74 10.18 -31.13
N THR A 254 12.57 10.13 -30.09
CA THR A 254 14.04 10.17 -30.24
C THR A 254 14.56 8.97 -31.02
N ILE A 255 14.02 7.77 -30.78
CA ILE A 255 14.38 6.55 -31.54
C ILE A 255 14.02 6.72 -33.02
N ILE A 256 12.81 7.19 -33.33
CA ILE A 256 12.38 7.44 -34.71
C ILE A 256 13.32 8.42 -35.42
N ASP A 257 13.70 9.51 -34.76
CA ASP A 257 14.64 10.49 -35.32
C ASP A 257 16.04 9.90 -35.57
N LEU A 258 16.51 9.04 -34.66
CA LEU A 258 17.79 8.36 -34.82
C LEU A 258 17.76 7.32 -35.95
N GLU A 259 16.68 6.55 -36.08
CA GLU A 259 16.48 5.61 -37.18
C GLU A 259 16.47 6.34 -38.53
N ALA A 260 15.82 7.50 -38.62
CA ALA A 260 15.83 8.32 -39.83
C ALA A 260 17.24 8.83 -40.18
N LYS A 261 18.02 9.25 -39.18
CA LYS A 261 19.42 9.67 -39.37
C LYS A 261 20.30 8.51 -39.82
N LEU A 262 20.09 7.32 -39.24
CA LEU A 262 20.82 6.12 -39.59
C LEU A 262 20.53 5.72 -41.04
N ALA A 263 19.26 5.67 -41.45
CA ALA A 263 18.88 5.39 -42.83
C ALA A 263 19.47 6.41 -43.84
N ALA A 264 19.54 7.69 -43.46
CA ALA A 264 20.18 8.72 -44.29
C ALA A 264 21.70 8.51 -44.41
N ALA A 265 22.36 8.11 -43.31
CA ALA A 265 23.78 7.81 -43.30
C ALA A 265 24.11 6.55 -44.11
N GLU A 266 23.30 5.49 -44.01
CA GLU A 266 23.43 4.27 -44.81
C GLU A 266 23.33 4.59 -46.31
N LYS A 267 22.34 5.38 -46.72
CA LYS A 267 22.18 5.80 -48.12
C LYS A 267 23.36 6.64 -48.63
N ALA A 268 23.91 7.50 -47.78
CA ALA A 268 25.10 8.26 -48.13
C ALA A 268 26.32 7.35 -48.30
N LEU A 269 26.47 6.32 -47.46
CA LEU A 269 27.54 5.34 -47.58
C LEU A 269 27.45 4.55 -48.89
N GLU A 270 26.25 4.09 -49.28
CA GLU A 270 26.03 3.43 -50.57
C GLU A 270 26.46 4.30 -51.75
N ALA A 271 26.16 5.61 -51.71
CA ALA A 271 26.58 6.55 -52.75
C ALA A 271 28.11 6.71 -52.81
N ILE A 272 28.77 6.73 -51.66
CA ILE A 272 30.23 6.78 -51.56
C ILE A 272 30.85 5.51 -52.12
N GLU A 273 30.29 4.34 -51.81
CA GLU A 273 30.76 3.04 -52.32
C GLU A 273 30.64 2.95 -53.85
N ASP A 274 29.49 3.33 -54.42
CA ASP A 274 29.29 3.39 -55.89
C ASP A 274 30.28 4.37 -56.54
N HIS A 275 30.52 5.52 -55.91
CA HIS A 275 31.49 6.49 -56.40
C HIS A 275 32.94 5.98 -56.32
N ALA A 276 33.32 5.32 -55.23
CA ALA A 276 34.64 4.72 -55.06
C ALA A 276 34.88 3.62 -56.11
N ALA A 277 33.88 2.77 -56.36
CA ALA A 277 33.93 1.74 -57.40
C ALA A 277 34.17 2.34 -58.80
N ARG A 278 33.50 3.46 -59.13
CA ARG A 278 33.75 4.21 -60.36
C ARG A 278 35.16 4.81 -60.42
N CYS A 279 35.65 5.40 -59.33
CA CYS A 279 36.99 5.98 -59.28
C CYS A 279 38.09 4.95 -59.48
N PHE A 280 37.98 3.75 -58.90
CA PHE A 280 38.97 2.67 -59.08
C PHE A 280 39.09 2.19 -60.53
N SER A 281 38.07 2.41 -61.37
CA SER A 281 38.13 2.11 -62.80
C SER A 281 38.94 3.13 -63.62
N LEU A 282 39.16 4.32 -63.08
CA LEU A 282 39.92 5.41 -63.69
C LEU A 282 41.33 5.41 -63.08
N SER A 283 42.35 5.15 -63.91
CA SER A 283 43.78 5.08 -63.54
C SER A 283 44.20 5.95 -62.34
N THR A 284 44.77 5.30 -61.32
CA THR A 284 45.12 5.81 -59.96
C THR A 284 46.14 6.96 -59.90
N HIS A 285 46.56 7.52 -61.03
CA HIS A 285 47.59 8.55 -61.10
C HIS A 285 47.09 9.92 -61.58
N SER A 286 45.78 10.11 -61.73
CA SER A 286 45.23 11.41 -62.11
C SER A 286 45.02 12.30 -60.89
N THR A 287 45.53 13.54 -60.92
CA THR A 287 45.21 14.61 -59.96
C THR A 287 43.71 14.85 -59.82
N ILE A 288 42.93 14.47 -60.84
CA ILE A 288 41.46 14.50 -60.82
C ILE A 288 40.90 13.57 -59.73
N ALA A 289 41.50 12.40 -59.50
CA ALA A 289 41.03 11.45 -58.49
C ALA A 289 41.15 11.99 -57.05
N LEU A 290 42.15 12.84 -56.77
CA LEU A 290 42.30 13.48 -55.45
C LEU A 290 41.25 14.55 -55.20
N ALA A 291 40.91 15.36 -56.20
CA ALA A 291 39.82 16.34 -56.08
C ALA A 291 38.47 15.64 -55.81
N TYR A 292 38.22 14.52 -56.50
CA TYR A 292 37.02 13.71 -56.27
C TYR A 292 36.93 13.12 -54.86
N LEU A 293 38.04 12.62 -54.30
CA LEU A 293 38.05 12.11 -52.93
C LEU A 293 37.74 13.20 -51.88
N GLN A 294 38.13 14.44 -52.17
CA GLN A 294 37.86 15.56 -51.27
C GLN A 294 36.39 15.99 -51.32
N ASP A 295 35.77 16.03 -52.51
CA ASP A 295 34.32 16.27 -52.65
C ASP A 295 33.50 15.20 -51.90
N ILE A 296 33.89 13.92 -52.01
CA ILE A 296 33.26 12.82 -51.26
C ILE A 296 33.39 13.02 -49.74
N GLN A 297 34.56 13.44 -49.28
CA GLN A 297 34.82 13.66 -47.86
C GLN A 297 34.00 14.82 -47.31
N ASP A 298 33.82 15.89 -48.09
CA ASP A 298 33.02 17.05 -47.72
C ASP A 298 31.51 16.73 -47.76
N GLU A 299 31.05 15.92 -48.73
CA GLU A 299 29.67 15.43 -48.79
C GLU A 299 29.34 14.50 -47.61
N ALA A 300 30.25 13.56 -47.28
CA ALA A 300 30.11 12.70 -46.11
C ALA A 300 30.07 13.51 -44.80
N ARG A 301 30.92 14.53 -44.65
CA ARG A 301 30.90 15.44 -43.50
C ARG A 301 29.57 16.19 -43.40
N ALA A 302 29.05 16.69 -44.52
CA ALA A 302 27.79 17.42 -44.54
C ALA A 302 26.62 16.55 -44.07
N VAL A 303 26.55 15.29 -44.52
CA VAL A 303 25.50 14.33 -44.10
C VAL A 303 25.61 14.00 -42.60
N LEU A 304 26.83 13.88 -42.07
CA LEU A 304 27.07 13.62 -40.64
C LEU A 304 26.93 14.87 -39.76
N GLY A 305 26.54 16.01 -40.32
CA GLY A 305 26.40 17.28 -39.58
C GLY A 305 27.73 17.95 -39.19
N GLY A 306 28.85 17.50 -39.76
CA GLY A 306 30.15 18.15 -39.64
C GLY A 306 30.18 19.46 -40.43
N LYS A 307 30.64 20.55 -39.81
CA LYS A 307 30.87 21.81 -40.54
C LYS A 307 32.05 21.65 -41.51
N PRO A 308 31.97 22.17 -42.74
CA PRO A 308 33.11 22.23 -43.64
C PRO A 308 34.21 23.08 -43.00
N SER A 309 35.45 22.59 -43.09
CA SER A 309 36.66 23.22 -42.54
C SER A 309 37.29 24.21 -43.50
#